data_AF-A0A7S2KWC2-F1
#
_entry.id   AF-A0A7S2KWC2-F1
#
_cell.length_a   1.000
_cell.length_b   1.000
_cell.length_c   1.000
_cell.angle_alpha   90.00
_cell.angle_beta   90.00
_cell.angle_gamma   90.00
#
_symmetry.space_group_name_H-M   'P 1'
#
loop_
_entity.id
_entity.type
_entity.pdbx_description
1 polymer ?
#
loop_
_entity_poly.entity_id
_entity_poly.type
_entity_poly.pdbx_seq_one_letter_code
_entity_poly.pdbx_strand_id
1 'polypeptide(L)'
;LNCAVWNGVHKQIGLANLFYVITALSLAYTLNNSMVMVLLTSYVHYCRYISTYYIRKNVNYGYFKRDAFFFKTVSMIILAYFVFNPILTSKMRAEEFFVLYMPQILLAAFGIFVSSMATVALGMSGTYFGIELGFVKADYQFIKSFPYNIFPHPMILGQVVAFGTLFTIPHMHEGVVCPVWYIPLHIALYLTHMTQEIFDYHDGTPWYK
;
A
#
# COMPACT_ATOMS: atom_id res chain seq x y z
N LEU A 1 9.81 -16.17 -25.45
CA LEU A 1 9.36 -14.89 -24.85
C LEU A 1 10.16 -13.76 -25.48
N ASN A 2 9.48 -12.72 -26.01
CA ASN A 2 10.12 -11.64 -26.75
C ASN A 2 10.95 -10.74 -25.81
N CYS A 3 12.12 -10.26 -26.24
CA CYS A 3 13.07 -9.51 -25.40
C CYS A 3 12.44 -8.22 -24.79
N ALA A 4 11.50 -7.61 -25.51
CA ALA A 4 10.72 -6.48 -25.04
C ALA A 4 9.83 -6.81 -23.82
N VAL A 5 9.21 -8.00 -23.79
CA VAL A 5 8.38 -8.44 -22.67
C VAL A 5 9.25 -8.67 -21.43
N TRP A 6 10.41 -9.28 -21.61
CA TRP A 6 11.37 -9.49 -20.51
C TRP A 6 11.87 -8.18 -19.91
N ASN A 7 12.20 -7.21 -20.76
CA ASN A 7 12.61 -5.88 -20.33
C ASN A 7 11.47 -5.13 -19.61
N GLY A 8 10.23 -5.30 -20.05
CA GLY A 8 9.05 -4.76 -19.37
C GLY A 8 8.86 -5.34 -17.96
N VAL A 9 8.89 -6.66 -17.84
CA VAL A 9 8.77 -7.37 -16.55
C VAL A 9 9.87 -6.95 -15.60
N HIS A 10 11.12 -6.87 -16.06
CA HIS A 10 12.23 -6.46 -15.20
C HIS A 10 12.09 -5.01 -14.69
N LYS A 11 11.64 -4.10 -15.56
CA LYS A 11 11.48 -2.68 -15.21
C LYS A 11 10.29 -2.42 -14.30
N GLN A 12 9.15 -3.09 -14.52
CA GLN A 12 7.90 -2.80 -13.80
C GLN A 12 7.67 -3.68 -12.57
N ILE A 13 8.04 -4.95 -12.65
CA ILE A 13 7.78 -5.94 -11.59
C ILE A 13 9.07 -6.30 -10.88
N GLY A 14 10.14 -6.58 -11.62
CA GLY A 14 11.37 -7.13 -11.08
C GLY A 14 11.27 -8.62 -10.84
N LEU A 15 12.27 -9.37 -11.31
CA LEU A 15 12.26 -10.83 -11.24
C LEU A 15 12.20 -11.34 -9.80
N ALA A 16 12.92 -10.69 -8.88
CA ALA A 16 12.91 -11.06 -7.47
C ALA A 16 11.50 -11.01 -6.86
N ASN A 17 10.72 -9.98 -7.17
CA ASN A 17 9.34 -9.86 -6.67
C ASN A 17 8.44 -10.94 -7.29
N LEU A 18 8.63 -11.25 -8.57
CA LEU A 18 7.89 -12.33 -9.23
C LEU A 18 8.20 -13.69 -8.59
N PHE A 19 9.49 -14.00 -8.40
CA PHE A 19 9.91 -15.22 -7.69
C PHE A 19 9.36 -15.28 -6.27
N TYR A 20 9.35 -14.15 -5.55
CA TYR A 20 8.78 -14.06 -4.22
C TYR A 20 7.28 -14.39 -4.22
N VAL A 21 6.49 -13.77 -5.11
CA VAL A 21 5.05 -14.01 -5.25
C VAL A 21 4.75 -15.45 -5.64
N ILE A 22 5.50 -16.02 -6.59
CA ILE A 22 5.36 -17.43 -7.00
C ILE A 22 5.69 -18.37 -5.83
N THR A 23 6.71 -18.07 -5.05
CA THR A 23 7.07 -18.86 -3.86
C THR A 23 5.97 -18.79 -2.81
N ALA A 24 5.46 -17.59 -2.50
CA ALA A 24 4.35 -17.41 -1.57
C ALA A 24 3.08 -18.16 -2.03
N LEU A 25 2.76 -18.11 -3.33
CA LEU A 25 1.65 -18.85 -3.93
C LEU A 25 1.87 -20.36 -3.83
N SER A 26 3.09 -20.83 -4.13
CA SER A 26 3.44 -22.25 -4.05
C SER A 26 3.32 -22.76 -2.61
N LEU A 27 3.78 -22.00 -1.63
CA LEU A 27 3.64 -22.32 -0.20
C LEU A 27 2.17 -22.32 0.24
N ALA A 28 1.38 -21.35 -0.20
CA ALA A 28 -0.05 -21.32 0.10
C ALA A 28 -0.77 -22.55 -0.47
N TYR A 29 -0.40 -22.98 -1.68
CA TYR A 29 -0.93 -24.18 -2.31
C TYR A 29 -0.51 -25.46 -1.59
N THR A 30 0.79 -25.63 -1.27
CA THR A 30 1.28 -26.84 -0.59
C THR A 30 0.73 -26.99 0.82
N LEU A 31 0.52 -25.89 1.53
CA LEU A 31 -0.06 -25.87 2.87
C LEU A 31 -1.60 -25.86 2.86
N ASN A 32 -2.22 -25.83 1.68
CA ASN A 32 -3.66 -25.68 1.49
C ASN A 32 -4.26 -24.52 2.32
N ASN A 33 -3.52 -23.41 2.41
CA ASN A 33 -3.88 -22.26 3.23
C ASN A 33 -3.56 -20.95 2.50
N SER A 34 -4.60 -20.33 1.92
CA SER A 34 -4.49 -19.06 1.20
C SER A 34 -4.02 -17.89 2.07
N MET A 35 -4.15 -17.97 3.41
CA MET A 35 -3.69 -16.91 4.31
C MET A 35 -2.18 -16.76 4.33
N VAL A 36 -1.44 -17.80 3.95
CA VAL A 36 0.01 -17.71 3.75
C VAL A 36 0.33 -16.67 2.67
N MET A 37 -0.42 -16.67 1.57
CA MET A 37 -0.25 -15.69 0.50
C MET A 37 -0.57 -14.27 0.99
N VAL A 38 -1.66 -14.11 1.74
CA VAL A 38 -2.10 -12.82 2.29
C VAL A 38 -1.03 -12.24 3.22
N LEU A 39 -0.52 -13.04 4.17
CA LEU A 39 0.52 -12.64 5.11
C LEU A 39 1.82 -12.26 4.40
N LEU A 40 2.27 -13.10 3.47
CA LEU A 40 3.55 -12.89 2.81
C LEU A 40 3.54 -11.73 1.82
N THR A 41 2.39 -11.32 1.27
CA THR A 41 2.37 -10.31 0.18
C THR A 41 1.75 -8.97 0.57
N SER A 42 0.77 -8.95 1.48
CA SER A 42 0.03 -7.72 1.77
C SER A 42 0.87 -6.69 2.51
N TYR A 43 1.85 -7.12 3.32
CA TYR A 43 2.58 -6.23 4.23
C TYR A 43 3.99 -5.83 3.77
N VAL A 44 4.51 -6.46 2.72
CA VAL A 44 5.91 -6.28 2.28
C VAL A 44 6.25 -4.83 1.99
N HIS A 45 5.33 -4.08 1.39
CA HIS A 45 5.56 -2.69 1.04
C HIS A 45 5.76 -1.79 2.28
N TYR A 46 5.12 -2.08 3.42
CA TYR A 46 5.39 -1.37 4.68
C TYR A 46 6.79 -1.66 5.21
N CYS A 47 7.20 -2.93 5.20
CA CYS A 47 8.55 -3.31 5.61
C CYS A 47 9.58 -2.58 4.75
N ARG A 48 9.32 -2.44 3.44
CA ARG A 48 10.15 -1.65 2.53
C ARG A 48 10.16 -0.17 2.90
N TYR A 49 9.00 0.44 3.16
CA TYR A 49 8.93 1.85 3.53
C TYR A 49 9.70 2.13 4.83
N ILE A 50 9.37 1.40 5.90
CA ILE A 50 9.93 1.61 7.24
C ILE A 50 11.45 1.37 7.24
N SER A 51 11.92 0.28 6.64
CA SER A 51 13.35 -0.03 6.59
C SER A 51 14.14 0.95 5.72
N THR A 52 13.62 1.31 4.55
CA THR A 52 14.29 2.26 3.64
C THR A 52 14.36 3.65 4.25
N TYR A 53 13.27 4.09 4.87
CA TYR A 53 13.22 5.36 5.58
C TYR A 53 14.15 5.38 6.79
N TYR A 54 14.30 4.26 7.50
CA TYR A 54 15.23 4.15 8.63
C TYR A 54 16.69 4.20 8.19
N ILE A 55 17.06 3.45 7.15
CA ILE A 55 18.47 3.30 6.74
C ILE A 55 18.98 4.54 5.98
N ARG A 56 18.21 5.04 5.00
CA ARG A 56 18.53 6.15 4.06
C ARG A 56 19.91 6.15 3.38
N LYS A 57 20.74 5.12 3.57
CA LYS A 57 22.10 4.99 3.05
C LYS A 57 22.12 4.00 1.90
N ASN A 58 22.81 4.33 0.80
CA ASN A 58 23.05 3.45 -0.36
C ASN A 58 21.78 2.77 -0.91
N VAL A 59 20.64 3.47 -0.88
CA VAL A 59 19.37 2.93 -1.35
C VAL A 59 19.35 2.94 -2.88
N ASN A 60 19.11 1.77 -3.48
CA ASN A 60 18.80 1.70 -4.90
C ASN A 60 17.35 2.16 -5.14
N TYR A 61 17.20 3.46 -5.36
CA TYR A 61 15.91 4.14 -5.42
C TYR A 61 14.94 3.57 -6.47
N GLY A 62 15.43 3.24 -7.66
CA GLY A 62 14.61 2.68 -8.72
C GLY A 62 14.02 1.32 -8.33
N TYR A 63 14.82 0.46 -7.70
CA TYR A 63 14.39 -0.85 -7.23
C TYR A 63 13.40 -0.71 -6.06
N PHE A 64 13.73 0.12 -5.06
CA PHE A 64 12.85 0.39 -3.94
C PHE A 64 11.46 0.85 -4.39
N LYS A 65 11.39 1.89 -5.24
CA LYS A 65 10.13 2.43 -5.76
C LYS A 65 9.32 1.37 -6.51
N ARG A 66 9.96 0.62 -7.41
CA ARG A 66 9.32 -0.46 -8.18
C ARG A 66 8.73 -1.51 -7.24
N ASP A 67 9.54 -1.99 -6.29
CA ASP A 67 9.18 -3.10 -5.42
C ASP A 67 8.06 -2.70 -4.45
N ALA A 68 8.16 -1.51 -3.85
CA ALA A 68 7.14 -0.99 -2.96
C ALA A 68 5.82 -0.71 -3.69
N PHE A 69 5.85 -0.15 -4.90
CA PHE A 69 4.66 0.02 -5.74
C PHE A 69 4.01 -1.32 -6.11
N PHE A 70 4.82 -2.30 -6.52
CA PHE A 70 4.34 -3.62 -6.90
C PHE A 70 3.61 -4.31 -5.73
N PHE A 71 4.25 -4.40 -4.55
CA PHE A 71 3.63 -5.05 -3.39
C PHE A 71 2.43 -4.26 -2.83
N LYS A 72 2.42 -2.92 -2.94
CA LYS A 72 1.23 -2.13 -2.64
C LYS A 72 0.08 -2.51 -3.58
N THR A 73 0.36 -2.67 -4.87
CA THR A 73 -0.64 -3.07 -5.87
C THR A 73 -1.20 -4.47 -5.59
N VAL A 74 -0.34 -5.44 -5.30
CA VAL A 74 -0.75 -6.79 -4.90
C VAL A 74 -1.64 -6.74 -3.66
N SER A 75 -1.25 -5.97 -2.63
CA SER A 75 -2.06 -5.80 -1.43
C SER A 75 -3.43 -5.19 -1.72
N MET A 76 -3.52 -4.19 -2.60
CA MET A 76 -4.79 -3.57 -2.97
C MET A 76 -5.71 -4.53 -3.74
N ILE A 77 -5.14 -5.41 -4.57
CA ILE A 77 -5.91 -6.46 -5.26
C ILE A 77 -6.49 -7.45 -4.26
N ILE A 78 -5.70 -7.88 -3.26
CA ILE A 78 -6.16 -8.78 -2.19
C ILE A 78 -7.27 -8.11 -1.37
N LEU A 79 -7.11 -6.84 -1.00
CA LEU A 79 -8.14 -6.08 -0.29
C LEU A 79 -9.43 -6.00 -1.12
N ALA A 80 -9.34 -5.68 -2.42
CA ALA A 80 -10.50 -5.64 -3.30
C ALA A 80 -11.19 -7.00 -3.40
N TYR A 81 -10.43 -8.10 -3.47
CA TYR A 81 -10.99 -9.46 -3.42
C TYR A 81 -11.80 -9.69 -2.14
N PHE A 82 -11.30 -9.30 -0.97
CA PHE A 82 -12.03 -9.45 0.28
C PHE A 82 -13.29 -8.58 0.35
N VAL A 83 -13.20 -7.32 -0.08
CA VAL A 83 -14.34 -6.39 -0.08
C VAL A 83 -15.47 -6.92 -0.96
N PHE A 84 -15.16 -7.35 -2.18
CA PHE A 84 -16.14 -7.80 -3.16
C PHE A 84 -16.42 -9.31 -3.11
N ASN A 85 -15.84 -10.04 -2.15
CA ASN A 85 -16.00 -11.49 -2.04
C ASN A 85 -17.47 -11.98 -2.06
N PRO A 86 -18.43 -11.33 -1.37
CA PRO A 86 -19.82 -11.78 -1.40
C PRO A 86 -20.43 -11.75 -2.80
N ILE A 87 -20.05 -10.77 -3.63
CA ILE A 87 -20.47 -10.67 -5.03
C ILE A 87 -19.75 -11.74 -5.86
N LEU A 88 -18.43 -11.85 -5.71
CA LEU A 88 -17.59 -12.78 -6.50
C LEU A 88 -17.93 -14.25 -6.27
N THR A 89 -18.47 -14.58 -5.09
CA THR A 89 -18.89 -15.94 -4.72
C THR A 89 -20.39 -16.18 -4.88
N SER A 90 -21.12 -15.23 -5.48
CA SER A 90 -22.58 -15.29 -5.67
C SER A 90 -23.38 -15.47 -4.37
N LYS A 91 -22.79 -15.13 -3.21
CA LYS A 91 -23.48 -15.14 -1.90
C LYS A 91 -24.41 -13.95 -1.73
N MET A 92 -24.20 -12.88 -2.50
CA MET A 92 -24.99 -11.66 -2.48
C MET A 92 -25.06 -11.07 -3.90
N ARG A 93 -26.21 -10.54 -4.30
CA ARG A 93 -26.34 -9.84 -5.57
C ARG A 93 -25.63 -8.48 -5.51
N ALA A 94 -25.07 -8.03 -6.62
CA ALA A 94 -24.36 -6.74 -6.67
C ALA A 94 -25.27 -5.56 -6.23
N GLU A 95 -26.53 -5.55 -6.65
CA GLU A 95 -27.50 -4.53 -6.25
C GLU A 95 -27.71 -4.49 -4.72
N GLU A 96 -27.83 -5.65 -4.08
CA GLU A 96 -28.03 -5.77 -2.63
C GLU A 96 -26.78 -5.32 -1.88
N PHE A 97 -25.59 -5.73 -2.36
CA PHE A 97 -24.31 -5.30 -1.81
C PHE A 97 -24.17 -3.78 -1.83
N PHE A 98 -24.45 -3.17 -2.99
CA PHE A 98 -24.34 -1.72 -3.13
C PHE A 98 -25.41 -1.00 -2.32
N VAL A 99 -26.64 -1.49 -2.23
CA VAL A 99 -27.66 -0.89 -1.35
C VAL A 99 -27.23 -0.91 0.12
N LEU A 100 -26.63 -2.03 0.58
CA LEU A 100 -26.27 -2.21 1.98
C LEU A 100 -24.99 -1.45 2.38
N TYR A 101 -24.01 -1.37 1.48
CA TYR A 101 -22.66 -0.89 1.80
C TYR A 101 -22.23 0.35 1.01
N MET A 102 -23.11 1.01 0.24
CA MET A 102 -22.76 2.22 -0.52
C MET A 102 -22.05 3.28 0.33
N PRO A 103 -22.54 3.64 1.54
CA PRO A 103 -21.91 4.70 2.33
C PRO A 103 -20.45 4.38 2.68
N GLN A 104 -20.18 3.13 3.06
CA GLN A 104 -18.83 2.65 3.38
C GLN A 104 -17.94 2.65 2.14
N ILE A 105 -18.46 2.20 1.00
CA ILE A 105 -17.73 2.20 -0.27
C ILE A 105 -17.38 3.62 -0.72
N LEU A 106 -18.33 4.57 -0.60
CA LEU A 106 -18.10 5.96 -0.97
C LEU A 106 -17.08 6.64 -0.04
N LEU A 107 -17.17 6.43 1.26
CA LEU A 107 -16.22 7.00 2.21
C LEU A 107 -14.83 6.36 2.06
N ALA A 108 -14.76 5.06 1.76
CA ALA A 108 -13.49 4.41 1.43
C ALA A 108 -12.88 4.93 0.13
N ALA A 109 -13.71 5.10 -0.91
CA ALA A 109 -13.29 5.69 -2.17
C ALA A 109 -12.79 7.13 -1.98
N PHE A 110 -13.43 7.91 -1.10
CA PHE A 110 -12.98 9.25 -0.75
C PHE A 110 -11.61 9.24 -0.06
N GLY A 111 -11.37 8.35 0.90
CA GLY A 111 -10.05 8.19 1.53
C GLY A 111 -8.95 7.83 0.52
N ILE A 112 -9.25 6.90 -0.40
CA ILE A 112 -8.34 6.53 -1.50
C ILE A 112 -8.12 7.73 -2.43
N PHE A 113 -9.15 8.50 -2.76
CA PHE A 113 -9.06 9.71 -3.57
C PHE A 113 -8.11 10.74 -2.95
N VAL A 114 -8.26 11.05 -1.66
CA VAL A 114 -7.34 11.95 -0.95
C VAL A 114 -5.90 11.44 -1.02
N SER A 115 -5.69 10.12 -0.82
CA SER A 115 -4.36 9.50 -0.91
C SER A 115 -3.76 9.60 -2.32
N SER A 116 -4.57 9.43 -3.36
CA SER A 116 -4.16 9.59 -4.76
C SER A 116 -3.85 11.05 -5.09
N MET A 117 -4.64 12.01 -4.61
CA MET A 117 -4.37 13.43 -4.81
C MET A 117 -3.06 13.86 -4.11
N ALA A 118 -2.74 13.29 -2.95
CA ALA A 118 -1.44 13.47 -2.31
C ALA A 118 -0.28 12.96 -3.18
N THR A 119 -0.48 11.82 -3.87
CA THR A 119 0.50 11.25 -4.81
C THR A 119 0.68 12.15 -6.03
N VAL A 120 -0.42 12.70 -6.57
CA VAL A 120 -0.38 13.65 -7.70
C VAL A 120 0.38 14.92 -7.29
N ALA A 121 0.11 15.45 -6.10
CA ALA A 121 0.76 16.64 -5.58
C ALA A 121 2.27 16.45 -5.38
N LEU A 122 2.70 15.37 -4.74
CA LEU A 122 4.13 15.04 -4.53
C LEU A 122 4.85 14.52 -5.77
N GLY A 123 4.10 13.99 -6.73
CA GLY A 123 4.61 13.11 -7.76
C GLY A 123 5.08 11.75 -7.22
N MET A 124 5.34 10.84 -8.16
CA MET A 124 5.83 9.49 -7.85
C MET A 124 7.21 9.47 -7.19
N SER A 125 8.00 10.54 -7.32
CA SER A 125 9.30 10.59 -6.64
C SER A 125 9.18 11.09 -5.19
N GLY A 126 8.38 12.12 -4.93
CA GLY A 126 8.15 12.57 -3.55
C GLY A 126 7.46 11.50 -2.70
N THR A 127 6.53 10.75 -3.30
CA THR A 127 5.79 9.67 -2.63
C THR A 127 6.69 8.54 -2.09
N TYR A 128 7.87 8.34 -2.68
CA TYR A 128 8.79 7.26 -2.32
C TYR A 128 10.07 7.81 -1.71
N PHE A 129 9.97 8.86 -0.88
CA PHE A 129 11.10 9.45 -0.16
C PHE A 129 12.20 10.01 -1.06
N GLY A 130 11.85 10.42 -2.28
CA GLY A 130 12.84 10.92 -3.24
C GLY A 130 13.62 12.10 -2.70
N ILE A 131 12.98 12.93 -1.87
CA ILE A 131 13.64 14.02 -1.16
C ILE A 131 14.57 13.44 -0.10
N GLU A 132 14.06 12.70 0.89
CA GLU A 132 14.79 12.19 2.06
C GLU A 132 15.98 11.29 1.69
N LEU A 133 15.94 10.66 0.54
CA LEU A 133 17.00 9.82 -0.01
C LEU A 133 17.99 10.59 -0.92
N GLY A 134 17.77 11.88 -1.16
CA GLY A 134 18.65 12.76 -1.96
C GLY A 134 18.52 12.61 -3.48
N PHE A 135 17.46 11.96 -3.98
CA PHE A 135 17.22 11.74 -5.42
C PHE A 135 16.38 12.85 -6.07
N VAL A 136 15.70 13.65 -5.27
CA VAL A 136 14.94 14.83 -5.67
C VAL A 136 15.55 16.01 -4.94
N LYS A 137 16.04 17.00 -5.69
CA LYS A 137 16.44 18.28 -5.10
C LYS A 137 15.20 18.90 -4.47
N ALA A 138 15.17 18.96 -3.15
CA ALA A 138 14.15 19.73 -2.46
C ALA A 138 14.51 21.20 -2.60
N ASP A 139 13.77 21.94 -3.42
CA ASP A 139 13.40 23.27 -2.97
C ASP A 139 12.45 22.99 -1.81
N TYR A 140 12.88 23.19 -0.56
CA TYR A 140 12.18 22.81 0.68
C TYR A 140 10.85 23.57 0.90
N GLN A 141 10.17 23.94 -0.18
CA GLN A 141 8.81 24.45 -0.22
C GLN A 141 7.88 23.26 -0.02
N PHE A 142 7.31 23.15 1.19
CA PHE A 142 6.19 22.24 1.44
C PHE A 142 5.11 22.46 0.38
N ILE A 143 4.62 21.35 -0.20
CA ILE A 143 3.60 21.41 -1.23
C ILE A 143 2.34 22.05 -0.66
N LYS A 144 1.88 23.14 -1.28
CA LYS A 144 0.72 23.92 -0.83
C LYS A 144 -0.56 23.62 -1.62
N SER A 145 -0.54 22.64 -2.51
CA SER A 145 -1.73 22.19 -3.22
C SER A 145 -2.50 21.17 -2.40
N PHE A 146 -3.78 20.98 -2.73
CA PHE A 146 -4.59 19.93 -2.14
C PHE A 146 -3.94 18.56 -2.38
N PRO A 147 -3.90 17.67 -1.36
CA PRO A 147 -4.46 17.79 0.00
C PRO A 147 -3.50 18.30 1.10
N TYR A 148 -2.26 18.67 0.77
CA TYR A 148 -1.24 19.10 1.74
C TYR A 148 -1.51 20.48 2.36
N ASN A 149 -2.35 21.30 1.74
CA ASN A 149 -2.81 22.56 2.33
C ASN A 149 -3.82 22.39 3.49
N ILE A 150 -4.32 21.17 3.72
CA ILE A 150 -5.32 20.88 4.76
C ILE A 150 -4.75 19.91 5.79
N PHE A 151 -4.08 18.84 5.34
CA PHE A 151 -3.57 17.78 6.20
C PHE A 151 -2.04 17.66 6.07
N PRO A 152 -1.30 17.40 7.17
CA PRO A 152 0.14 17.17 7.09
C PRO A 152 0.54 15.87 6.38
N HIS A 153 -0.15 14.76 6.68
CA HIS A 153 0.12 13.43 6.07
C HIS A 153 -1.14 12.88 5.37
N PRO A 154 -1.65 13.55 4.33
CA PRO A 154 -2.91 13.21 3.68
C PRO A 154 -2.87 11.83 3.00
N MET A 155 -1.69 11.39 2.56
CA MET A 155 -1.53 10.09 1.92
C MET A 155 -1.86 8.94 2.87
N ILE A 156 -1.29 8.96 4.07
CA ILE A 156 -1.50 7.93 5.09
C ILE A 156 -2.88 8.08 5.71
N LEU A 157 -3.29 9.32 6.05
CA LEU A 157 -4.59 9.59 6.63
C LEU A 157 -5.73 9.10 5.73
N GLY A 158 -5.66 9.35 4.42
CA GLY A 158 -6.65 8.86 3.46
C GLY A 158 -6.77 7.33 3.43
N GLN A 159 -5.63 6.61 3.51
CA GLN A 159 -5.64 5.15 3.57
C GLN A 159 -6.20 4.62 4.89
N VAL A 160 -5.86 5.26 6.02
CA VAL A 160 -6.40 4.89 7.33
C VAL A 160 -7.92 5.07 7.37
N VAL A 161 -8.44 6.19 6.86
CA VAL A 161 -9.89 6.42 6.74
C VAL A 161 -10.53 5.37 5.84
N ALA A 162 -9.92 5.08 4.68
CA ALA A 162 -10.47 4.10 3.76
C ALA A 162 -10.54 2.71 4.39
N PHE A 163 -9.47 2.27 5.03
CA PHE A 163 -9.37 0.94 5.61
C PHE A 163 -10.24 0.83 6.86
N GLY A 164 -10.23 1.84 7.73
CA GLY A 164 -11.09 1.90 8.90
C GLY A 164 -12.57 1.86 8.54
N THR A 165 -12.96 2.52 7.44
CA THR A 165 -14.33 2.46 6.92
C THR A 165 -14.66 1.06 6.40
N LEU A 166 -13.80 0.44 5.60
CA LEU A 166 -14.01 -0.92 5.10
C LEU A 166 -14.09 -1.95 6.24
N PHE A 167 -13.37 -1.72 7.34
CA PHE A 167 -13.44 -2.57 8.53
C PHE A 167 -14.84 -2.58 9.16
N THR A 168 -15.66 -1.54 8.97
CA THR A 168 -17.04 -1.51 9.48
C THR A 168 -17.99 -2.45 8.73
N ILE A 169 -17.57 -2.97 7.57
CA ILE A 169 -18.34 -3.95 6.80
C ILE A 169 -18.21 -5.33 7.49
N PRO A 170 -19.30 -6.03 7.85
CA PRO A 170 -19.27 -7.25 8.66
C PRO A 170 -18.28 -8.32 8.20
N HIS A 171 -18.33 -8.71 6.92
CA HIS A 171 -17.46 -9.78 6.38
C HIS A 171 -15.97 -9.40 6.33
N MET A 172 -15.63 -8.12 6.56
CA MET A 172 -14.25 -7.64 6.64
C MET A 172 -13.62 -7.81 8.02
N HIS A 173 -14.39 -8.10 9.07
CA HIS A 173 -13.90 -8.24 10.44
C HIS A 173 -14.40 -9.47 11.22
N GLU A 174 -15.31 -10.26 10.66
CA GLU A 174 -15.84 -11.47 11.31
C GLU A 174 -14.94 -12.72 11.19
N GLY A 175 -13.85 -12.65 10.41
CA GLY A 175 -12.91 -13.77 10.27
C GLY A 175 -13.34 -14.86 9.28
N VAL A 176 -14.51 -14.73 8.63
CA VAL A 176 -15.03 -15.73 7.68
C VAL A 176 -14.35 -15.63 6.31
N VAL A 177 -14.18 -14.41 5.79
CA VAL A 177 -13.57 -14.14 4.48
C VAL A 177 -12.21 -13.47 4.66
N CYS A 178 -12.22 -12.38 5.42
CA CYS A 178 -11.06 -11.59 5.75
C CYS A 178 -10.65 -11.90 7.20
N PRO A 179 -9.38 -12.25 7.48
CA PRO A 179 -8.92 -12.41 8.84
C PRO A 179 -9.12 -11.14 9.67
N VAL A 180 -9.55 -11.28 10.92
CA VAL A 180 -9.87 -10.15 11.81
C VAL A 180 -8.70 -9.17 11.95
N TRP A 181 -7.47 -9.68 11.90
CA TRP A 181 -6.24 -8.88 12.01
C TRP A 181 -5.84 -8.16 10.72
N TYR A 182 -6.44 -8.47 9.56
CA TYR A 182 -5.96 -8.01 8.26
C TYR A 182 -5.95 -6.49 8.15
N ILE A 183 -7.12 -5.85 8.26
CA ILE A 183 -7.22 -4.39 8.19
C ILE A 183 -6.53 -3.71 9.39
N PRO A 184 -6.73 -4.13 10.66
CA PRO A 184 -6.04 -3.51 11.79
C PRO A 184 -4.52 -3.50 11.64
N LEU A 185 -3.92 -4.55 11.10
CA LEU A 185 -2.47 -4.61 10.88
C LEU A 185 -2.02 -3.62 9.79
N HIS A 186 -2.77 -3.49 8.70
CA HIS A 186 -2.52 -2.45 7.70
C HIS A 186 -2.56 -1.04 8.30
N ILE A 187 -3.57 -0.74 9.11
CA ILE A 187 -3.71 0.56 9.79
C ILE A 187 -2.54 0.76 10.77
N ALA A 188 -2.20 -0.24 11.57
CA ALA A 188 -1.09 -0.15 12.53
C ALA A 188 0.25 0.11 11.83
N LEU A 189 0.53 -0.54 10.70
CA LEU A 189 1.76 -0.31 9.92
C LEU A 189 1.78 1.07 9.26
N TYR A 190 0.64 1.55 8.77
CA TYR A 190 0.50 2.92 8.29
C TYR A 190 0.81 3.94 9.39
N LEU A 191 0.20 3.78 10.57
CA LEU A 191 0.40 4.68 11.71
C LEU A 191 1.84 4.59 12.24
N THR A 192 2.44 3.41 12.27
CA THR A 192 3.85 3.21 12.64
C THR A 192 4.76 4.00 11.71
N HIS A 193 4.55 3.87 10.41
CA HIS A 193 5.35 4.59 9.43
C HIS A 193 5.11 6.11 9.47
N MET A 194 3.86 6.55 9.63
CA MET A 194 3.54 7.98 9.83
C MET A 194 4.20 8.55 11.08
N THR A 195 4.22 7.79 12.17
CA THR A 195 4.89 8.16 13.41
C THR A 195 6.40 8.30 13.18
N GLN A 196 6.99 7.36 12.44
CA GLN A 196 8.39 7.43 12.01
C GLN A 196 8.67 8.71 11.20
N GLU A 197 7.77 9.10 10.29
CA GLU A 197 7.91 10.33 9.51
C GLU A 197 7.79 11.59 10.37
N ILE A 198 6.80 11.66 11.26
CA ILE A 198 6.55 12.81 12.13
C ILE A 198 7.74 13.08 13.06
N PHE A 199 8.32 12.02 13.63
CA PHE A 199 9.46 12.13 14.54
C PHE A 199 10.81 12.09 13.82
N ASP A 200 10.83 12.00 12.48
CA ASP A 200 12.02 11.81 11.64
C ASP A 200 12.98 10.75 12.25
N TYR A 201 12.44 9.56 12.58
CA TYR A 201 13.22 8.49 13.20
C TYR A 201 13.96 7.64 12.16
N HIS A 202 15.28 7.84 12.06
CA HIS A 202 16.18 7.15 11.14
C HIS A 202 17.63 7.09 11.67
N ASP A 203 18.42 6.14 11.16
CA ASP A 203 19.88 6.02 11.35
C ASP A 203 20.68 6.71 10.22
N GLY A 204 19.98 7.12 9.16
CA GLY A 204 20.53 7.83 8.02
C GLY A 204 21.17 9.17 8.38
N THR A 205 22.26 9.54 7.71
CA THR A 205 22.63 10.96 7.68
C THR A 205 21.65 11.67 6.74
N PRO A 206 20.90 12.71 7.19
CA PRO A 206 20.06 13.48 6.28
C PRO A 206 20.93 14.06 5.18
N TRP A 207 20.53 13.90 3.92
CA TRP A 207 21.31 14.43 2.78
C TRP A 207 21.43 15.96 2.76
N TYR A 208 20.61 16.65 3.56
CA TYR A 208 20.50 18.11 3.64
C TYR A 208 21.16 18.74 4.89
N LYS A 209 21.94 17.96 5.66
CA LYS A 209 22.80 18.49 6.73
C LYS A 209 24.24 18.60 6.28
#